data_AF-A0A8T4MVU5-F1
#
_entry.id   AF-A0A8T4MVU5-F1
#
_cell.length_a   1.000
_cell.length_b   1.000
_cell.length_c   1.000
_cell.angle_alpha   90.00
_cell.angle_beta   90.00
_cell.angle_gamma   90.00
#
_symmetry.space_group_name_H-M   'P 1'
#
loop_
_entity.id
_entity.type
_entity.pdbx_description
1 polymer ?
#
loop_
_entity_poly.entity_id
_entity_poly.type
_entity_poly.pdbx_seq_one_letter_code
_entity_poly.pdbx_strand_id
1 'polypeptide(L)'
;MDKLQLALPVMLHANEEITQFRIAQKRLRQLGDNYGVPIEVGVFSLFLPARSRSPESFKEQLKNQREHQLPIRLVETGVQRQNALSYGPLDPTFNLNIQSDLELVIDQAAQLRDLDPTAPEELVVAPHVGIIVLDSTPKGNFSKPGLYSLEDFVEKKGEIYSRARERFMELEKLASSKGLRLAIENAYSAVFENIGYWQGVSEEFGIGLQAFNDISSLRDISRGNLVFDLGHFAAMKEIPIRYEQNKDIIQPGSLFKTLSIGSWEEFEAKAGRVEDYLPMAHAFHVSAQDGLGIRVPQGLEIGRRWGDGTGPDLTPMETYHKVLDKAISNGLPVAVEEPFSFKPLTYIEADRFLEPILMSYVNRTK
;
A
#
# COMPACT_ATOMS: atom_id res chain seq x y z
N MET A 1 26.83 -10.92 -7.58
CA MET A 1 26.36 -9.77 -6.80
C MET A 1 24.85 -9.78 -6.95
N ASP A 2 24.14 -9.86 -5.84
CA ASP A 2 22.67 -9.87 -5.87
C ASP A 2 22.18 -8.51 -6.36
N LYS A 3 21.07 -8.50 -7.11
CA LYS A 3 20.53 -7.28 -7.72
C LYS A 3 19.43 -6.70 -6.84
N LEU A 4 19.35 -5.39 -6.79
CA LEU A 4 18.18 -4.69 -6.28
C LEU A 4 17.01 -4.85 -7.27
N GLN A 5 15.93 -5.49 -6.82
CA GLN A 5 14.73 -5.68 -7.62
C GLN A 5 13.78 -4.50 -7.41
N LEU A 6 13.83 -3.52 -8.30
CA LEU A 6 12.89 -2.41 -8.28
C LEU A 6 11.59 -2.77 -9.01
N ALA A 7 10.47 -2.27 -8.51
CA ALA A 7 9.18 -2.38 -9.15
C ALA A 7 8.58 -0.98 -9.38
N LEU A 8 8.12 -0.69 -10.60
CA LEU A 8 7.42 0.56 -10.92
C LEU A 8 5.94 0.28 -11.20
N PRO A 9 5.01 1.18 -10.81
CA PRO A 9 3.59 0.98 -11.04
C PRO A 9 3.26 0.98 -12.52
N VAL A 10 2.68 -0.11 -13.02
CA VAL A 10 2.19 -0.22 -14.40
C VAL A 10 0.86 -0.94 -14.42
N MET A 11 -0.13 -0.33 -15.07
CA MET A 11 -1.46 -0.92 -15.21
C MET A 11 -1.54 -1.99 -16.30
N LEU A 12 -0.65 -1.95 -17.29
CA LEU A 12 -0.62 -2.87 -18.45
C LEU A 12 -1.85 -2.74 -19.35
N HIS A 13 -2.51 -1.59 -19.36
CA HIS A 13 -3.74 -1.38 -20.15
C HIS A 13 -3.45 -0.86 -21.55
N ALA A 14 -2.33 -0.16 -21.74
CA ALA A 14 -1.99 0.46 -23.02
C ALA A 14 -0.51 0.30 -23.40
N ASN A 15 -0.24 0.17 -24.69
CA ASN A 15 1.12 0.10 -25.24
C ASN A 15 1.96 1.35 -24.94
N GLU A 16 1.33 2.51 -24.76
CA GLU A 16 2.03 3.73 -24.36
C GLU A 16 2.62 3.60 -22.96
N GLU A 17 1.87 3.09 -21.97
CA GLU A 17 2.36 2.82 -20.61
C GLU A 17 3.56 1.87 -20.65
N ILE A 18 3.46 0.81 -21.43
CA ILE A 18 4.52 -0.21 -21.59
C ILE A 18 5.77 0.40 -22.21
N THR A 19 5.61 1.27 -23.21
CA THR A 19 6.72 1.97 -23.84
C THR A 19 7.45 2.87 -22.84
N GLN A 20 6.70 3.67 -22.07
CA GLN A 20 7.28 4.54 -21.03
C GLN A 20 7.95 3.74 -19.92
N PHE A 21 7.35 2.62 -19.50
CA PHE A 21 7.96 1.70 -18.56
C PHE A 21 9.29 1.12 -19.06
N ARG A 22 9.38 0.68 -20.33
CA ARG A 22 10.64 0.18 -20.90
C ARG A 22 11.73 1.26 -20.97
N ILE A 23 11.35 2.50 -21.26
CA ILE A 23 12.27 3.64 -21.22
C ILE A 23 12.80 3.82 -19.78
N ALA A 24 11.90 3.86 -18.79
CA ALA A 24 12.26 3.98 -17.37
C ALA A 24 13.14 2.81 -16.90
N GLN A 25 12.80 1.57 -17.26
CA GLN A 25 13.58 0.37 -16.97
C GLN A 25 15.03 0.51 -17.46
N LYS A 26 15.24 1.06 -18.67
CA LYS A 26 16.60 1.31 -19.18
C LYS A 26 17.33 2.39 -18.39
N ARG A 27 16.67 3.51 -18.07
CA ARG A 27 17.26 4.62 -17.31
C ARG A 27 17.67 4.20 -15.90
N LEU A 28 16.80 3.51 -15.17
CA LEU A 28 17.07 3.06 -13.81
C LEU A 28 18.15 1.98 -13.73
N ARG A 29 18.23 1.09 -14.73
CA ARG A 29 19.37 0.16 -14.85
C ARG A 29 20.69 0.92 -15.01
N GLN A 30 20.73 1.91 -15.91
CA GLN A 30 21.91 2.76 -16.10
C GLN A 30 22.25 3.56 -14.83
N LEU A 31 21.24 4.04 -14.10
CA LEU A 31 21.43 4.72 -12.83
C LEU A 31 22.11 3.80 -11.81
N GLY A 32 21.64 2.55 -11.70
CA GLY A 32 22.27 1.52 -10.88
C GLY A 32 23.73 1.27 -11.27
N ASP A 33 24.01 1.12 -12.57
CA ASP A 33 25.37 0.93 -13.09
C ASP A 33 26.28 2.11 -12.75
N ASN A 34 25.78 3.35 -12.85
CA ASN A 34 26.55 4.56 -12.54
C ASN A 34 26.99 4.62 -11.07
N TYR A 35 26.17 4.08 -10.16
CA TYR A 35 26.48 4.05 -8.73
C TYR A 35 27.07 2.71 -8.28
N GLY A 36 27.14 1.69 -9.14
CA GLY A 36 27.67 0.36 -8.78
C GLY A 36 26.69 -0.49 -7.96
N VAL A 37 25.38 -0.23 -8.09
CA VAL A 37 24.29 -1.03 -7.50
C VAL A 37 23.55 -1.73 -8.64
N PRO A 38 23.77 -3.03 -8.90
CA PRO A 38 23.06 -3.74 -9.96
C PRO A 38 21.55 -3.70 -9.74
N ILE A 39 20.80 -3.17 -10.70
CA ILE A 39 19.34 -3.01 -10.62
C ILE A 39 18.64 -3.90 -11.65
N GLU A 40 17.54 -4.51 -11.24
CA GLU A 40 16.56 -5.11 -12.12
C GLU A 40 15.20 -4.45 -11.91
N VAL A 41 14.58 -3.94 -12.98
CA VAL A 41 13.30 -3.23 -12.89
C VAL A 41 12.19 -4.12 -13.45
N GLY A 42 11.15 -4.33 -12.65
CA GLY A 42 9.92 -5.01 -13.02
C GLY A 42 8.68 -4.17 -12.74
N VAL A 43 7.52 -4.79 -12.93
CA VAL A 43 6.18 -4.24 -12.77
C VAL A 43 5.73 -4.45 -11.35
N PHE A 44 5.26 -3.36 -10.76
CA PHE A 44 4.34 -3.34 -9.65
C PHE A 44 2.93 -3.20 -10.23
N SER A 45 2.11 -4.25 -10.12
CA SER A 45 0.79 -4.29 -10.74
C SER A 45 -0.28 -3.87 -9.74
N LEU A 46 -0.89 -2.71 -10.01
CA LEU A 46 -1.94 -2.13 -9.19
C LEU A 46 -3.31 -2.61 -9.68
N PHE A 47 -4.07 -3.32 -8.85
CA PHE A 47 -5.46 -3.63 -9.14
C PHE A 47 -6.39 -2.57 -8.55
N LEU A 48 -6.92 -1.68 -9.41
CA LEU A 48 -7.87 -0.64 -9.00
C LEU A 48 -9.12 -1.24 -8.29
N PRO A 49 -9.85 -0.47 -7.47
CA PRO A 49 -11.07 -0.93 -6.80
C PRO A 49 -12.14 -1.46 -7.77
N ALA A 50 -13.05 -2.30 -7.28
CA ALA A 50 -14.08 -3.00 -8.07
C ALA A 50 -14.79 -2.13 -9.12
N ARG A 51 -15.18 -0.90 -8.75
CA ARG A 51 -15.91 0.04 -9.63
C ARG A 51 -15.12 0.49 -10.87
N SER A 52 -13.80 0.34 -10.84
CA SER A 52 -12.88 0.76 -11.89
C SER A 52 -12.32 -0.41 -12.68
N ARG A 53 -12.68 -1.66 -12.31
CA ARG A 53 -12.27 -2.87 -13.00
C ARG A 53 -13.37 -3.35 -13.94
N SER A 54 -13.08 -3.41 -15.23
CA SER A 54 -13.90 -4.12 -16.20
C SER A 54 -13.23 -5.43 -16.63
N PRO A 55 -13.99 -6.48 -16.98
CA PRO A 55 -13.43 -7.70 -17.57
C PRO A 55 -12.57 -7.42 -18.81
N GLU A 56 -12.88 -6.36 -19.56
CA GLU A 56 -12.15 -5.91 -20.74
C GLU A 56 -10.75 -5.41 -20.37
N SER A 57 -10.62 -4.62 -19.30
CA SER A 57 -9.31 -4.13 -18.83
C SER A 57 -8.39 -5.29 -18.43
N PHE A 58 -8.91 -6.31 -17.73
CA PHE A 58 -8.09 -7.46 -17.35
C PHE A 58 -7.68 -8.33 -18.56
N LYS A 59 -8.57 -8.51 -19.54
CA LYS A 59 -8.21 -9.18 -20.81
C LYS A 59 -7.08 -8.46 -21.54
N GLU A 60 -7.11 -7.12 -21.55
CA GLU A 60 -6.04 -6.33 -22.15
C GLU A 60 -4.73 -6.44 -21.36
N GLN A 61 -4.76 -6.46 -20.03
CA GLN A 61 -3.59 -6.76 -19.19
C GLN A 61 -2.94 -8.10 -19.57
N LEU A 62 -3.73 -9.18 -19.67
CA LEU A 62 -3.21 -10.49 -20.06
C LEU A 62 -2.65 -10.50 -21.48
N LYS A 63 -3.31 -9.83 -22.44
CA LYS A 63 -2.83 -9.71 -23.81
C LYS A 63 -1.49 -9.00 -23.86
N ASN A 64 -1.39 -7.84 -23.21
CA ASN A 64 -0.16 -7.06 -23.14
C ASN A 64 0.95 -7.83 -22.40
N GLN A 65 0.63 -8.56 -21.34
CA GLN A 65 1.62 -9.37 -20.64
C GLN A 65 2.14 -10.52 -21.52
N ARG A 66 1.28 -11.18 -22.32
CA ARG A 66 1.72 -12.19 -23.30
C ARG A 66 2.64 -11.62 -24.36
N GLU A 67 2.33 -10.43 -24.86
CA GLU A 67 3.09 -9.76 -25.93
C GLU A 67 4.44 -9.23 -25.42
N HIS A 68 4.43 -8.59 -24.25
CA HIS A 68 5.59 -7.83 -23.77
C HIS A 68 6.43 -8.57 -22.73
N GLN A 69 5.86 -9.57 -22.06
CA GLN A 69 6.53 -10.42 -21.06
C GLN A 69 7.30 -9.58 -20.02
N LEU A 70 6.64 -8.57 -19.47
CA LEU A 70 7.29 -7.68 -18.50
C LEU A 70 7.49 -8.44 -17.18
N PRO A 71 8.66 -8.31 -16.53
CA PRO A 71 8.88 -8.96 -15.24
C PRO A 71 7.91 -8.42 -14.21
N ILE A 72 7.17 -9.25 -13.49
CA ILE A 72 6.25 -8.84 -12.42
C ILE A 72 6.94 -9.12 -11.09
N ARG A 73 6.97 -8.13 -10.22
CA ARG A 73 7.75 -8.18 -8.97
C ARG A 73 6.87 -8.03 -7.74
N LEU A 74 5.77 -7.30 -7.86
CA LEU A 74 4.81 -7.11 -6.79
C LEU A 74 3.41 -6.85 -7.36
N VAL A 75 2.38 -7.25 -6.63
CA VAL A 75 0.98 -6.98 -6.95
C VAL A 75 0.32 -6.36 -5.73
N GLU A 76 -0.44 -5.29 -5.92
CA GLU A 76 -1.28 -4.70 -4.87
C GLU A 76 -2.76 -4.87 -5.22
N THR A 77 -3.57 -5.11 -4.19
CA THR A 77 -5.03 -5.22 -4.33
C THR A 77 -5.72 -3.87 -4.12
N GLY A 78 -6.96 -3.73 -4.60
CA GLY A 78 -7.73 -2.50 -4.40
C GLY A 78 -7.95 -2.18 -2.92
N VAL A 79 -7.70 -0.93 -2.56
CA VAL A 79 -7.67 -0.44 -1.19
C VAL A 79 -9.09 -0.30 -0.61
N GLN A 80 -9.36 -1.02 0.47
CA GLN A 80 -10.50 -0.83 1.40
C GLN A 80 -11.91 -1.31 0.94
N ARG A 81 -12.91 -1.16 1.83
CA ARG A 81 -14.34 -1.47 1.62
C ARG A 81 -14.68 -2.96 1.49
N GLN A 82 -15.26 -3.39 0.37
CA GLN A 82 -15.54 -4.83 0.14
C GLN A 82 -14.26 -5.66 0.00
N ASN A 83 -13.09 -5.01 -0.11
CA ASN A 83 -11.78 -5.66 0.00
C ASN A 83 -11.19 -5.59 1.42
N ALA A 84 -11.96 -5.12 2.42
CA ALA A 84 -11.56 -5.27 3.81
C ALA A 84 -11.40 -6.76 4.16
N LEU A 85 -10.36 -7.12 4.90
CA LEU A 85 -10.14 -8.51 5.32
C LEU A 85 -11.28 -9.04 6.19
N SER A 86 -12.01 -8.18 6.92
CA SER A 86 -13.18 -8.65 7.68
C SER A 86 -14.39 -8.98 6.81
N TYR A 87 -14.45 -8.47 5.57
CA TYR A 87 -15.66 -8.51 4.76
C TYR A 87 -16.05 -9.94 4.35
N GLY A 88 -17.18 -10.42 4.86
CA GLY A 88 -17.73 -11.73 4.56
C GLY A 88 -18.93 -12.05 5.46
N PRO A 89 -19.50 -13.28 5.38
CA PRO A 89 -20.60 -13.67 6.26
C PRO A 89 -20.27 -13.37 7.72
N LEU A 90 -21.26 -12.84 8.46
CA LEU A 90 -21.17 -12.40 9.87
C LEU A 90 -20.52 -11.01 10.10
N ASP A 91 -19.90 -10.40 9.08
CA ASP A 91 -19.57 -8.97 9.13
C ASP A 91 -20.88 -8.15 9.04
N PRO A 92 -21.14 -7.18 9.95
CA PRO A 92 -22.38 -6.38 9.92
C PRO A 92 -22.59 -5.60 8.63
N THR A 93 -21.50 -5.26 7.95
CA THR A 93 -21.49 -4.53 6.66
C THR A 93 -21.63 -5.47 5.46
N PHE A 94 -21.72 -6.79 5.70
CA PHE A 94 -21.77 -7.79 4.64
C PHE A 94 -23.02 -7.66 3.79
N ASN A 95 -22.81 -7.57 2.48
CA ASN A 95 -23.88 -7.59 1.49
C ASN A 95 -23.66 -8.76 0.53
N LEU A 96 -24.57 -9.72 0.53
CA LEU A 96 -24.45 -10.93 -0.28
C LEU A 96 -24.45 -10.65 -1.80
N ASN A 97 -24.90 -9.45 -2.21
CA ASN A 97 -24.88 -9.01 -3.62
C ASN A 97 -23.60 -8.24 -4.00
N ILE A 98 -22.69 -7.98 -3.06
CA ILE A 98 -21.42 -7.29 -3.30
C ILE A 98 -20.29 -8.23 -2.92
N GLN A 99 -19.49 -8.66 -3.88
CA GLN A 99 -18.38 -9.58 -3.64
C GLN A 99 -17.07 -8.84 -3.35
N SER A 100 -16.24 -9.42 -2.49
CA SER A 100 -14.82 -9.03 -2.39
C SER A 100 -14.08 -9.46 -3.64
N ASP A 101 -13.16 -8.63 -4.12
CA ASP A 101 -12.34 -8.97 -5.28
C ASP A 101 -11.00 -9.59 -4.89
N LEU A 102 -10.74 -9.86 -3.61
CA LEU A 102 -9.43 -10.36 -3.18
C LEU A 102 -9.07 -11.71 -3.82
N GLU A 103 -10.01 -12.67 -3.87
CA GLU A 103 -9.79 -13.93 -4.61
C GLU A 103 -9.57 -13.70 -6.10
N LEU A 104 -10.33 -12.77 -6.69
CA LEU A 104 -10.19 -12.44 -8.10
C LEU A 104 -8.80 -11.85 -8.37
N VAL A 105 -8.29 -10.95 -7.53
CA VAL A 105 -6.93 -10.41 -7.67
C VAL A 105 -5.89 -11.52 -7.56
N ILE A 106 -6.04 -12.45 -6.61
CA ILE A 106 -5.15 -13.61 -6.49
C ILE A 106 -5.16 -14.45 -7.77
N ASP A 107 -6.34 -14.72 -8.34
CA ASP A 107 -6.48 -15.45 -9.61
C ASP A 107 -5.85 -14.71 -10.80
N GLN A 108 -6.01 -13.38 -10.83
CA GLN A 108 -5.48 -12.52 -11.87
C GLN A 108 -3.95 -12.41 -11.78
N ALA A 109 -3.42 -12.24 -10.57
CA ALA A 109 -2.00 -12.22 -10.28
C ALA A 109 -1.32 -13.54 -10.69
N ALA A 110 -1.96 -14.69 -10.41
CA ALA A 110 -1.43 -15.99 -10.80
C ALA A 110 -1.32 -16.12 -12.32
N GLN A 111 -2.37 -15.72 -13.05
CA GLN A 111 -2.35 -15.74 -14.52
C GLN A 111 -1.31 -14.81 -15.12
N LEU A 112 -1.09 -13.63 -14.53
CA LEU A 112 -0.05 -12.70 -14.96
C LEU A 112 1.35 -13.25 -14.68
N ARG A 113 1.56 -13.85 -13.50
CA ARG A 113 2.82 -14.51 -13.12
C ARG A 113 3.17 -15.65 -14.06
N ASP A 114 2.20 -16.50 -14.42
CA ASP A 114 2.41 -17.65 -15.31
C ASP A 114 2.86 -17.23 -16.74
N LEU A 115 2.72 -15.95 -17.08
CA LEU A 115 3.18 -15.35 -18.33
C LEU A 115 4.54 -14.64 -18.21
N ASP A 116 5.05 -14.43 -17.00
CA ASP A 116 6.38 -13.88 -16.75
C ASP A 116 7.41 -15.00 -16.56
N PRO A 117 8.33 -15.22 -17.53
CA PRO A 117 9.33 -16.28 -17.43
C PRO A 117 10.39 -16.03 -16.34
N THR A 118 10.40 -14.83 -15.75
CA THR A 118 11.33 -14.40 -14.70
C THR A 118 10.61 -14.14 -13.38
N ALA A 119 9.35 -14.55 -13.24
CA ALA A 119 8.61 -14.33 -12.01
C ALA A 119 9.30 -15.02 -10.82
N PRO A 120 9.30 -14.39 -9.64
CA PRO A 120 9.72 -15.07 -8.42
C PRO A 120 8.83 -16.30 -8.17
N GLU A 121 9.40 -17.34 -7.54
CA GLU A 121 8.67 -18.58 -7.19
C GLU A 121 7.39 -18.29 -6.40
N GLU A 122 7.43 -17.26 -5.57
CA GLU A 122 6.28 -16.75 -4.84
C GLU A 122 6.13 -15.24 -5.06
N LEU A 123 5.41 -14.86 -6.11
CA LEU A 123 5.02 -13.46 -6.33
C LEU A 123 4.12 -12.98 -5.18
N VAL A 124 4.47 -11.84 -4.61
CA VAL A 124 3.76 -11.23 -3.47
C VAL A 124 2.51 -10.51 -3.97
N VAL A 125 1.39 -10.78 -3.31
CA VAL A 125 0.12 -10.05 -3.41
C VAL A 125 -0.10 -9.31 -2.09
N ALA A 126 -0.23 -7.99 -2.18
CA ALA A 126 -0.29 -7.08 -1.06
C ALA A 126 -1.72 -6.55 -0.83
N PRO A 127 -2.54 -7.19 0.01
CA PRO A 127 -3.77 -6.59 0.48
C PRO A 127 -3.52 -5.64 1.65
N HIS A 128 -4.45 -4.71 1.86
CA HIS A 128 -4.56 -3.94 3.09
C HIS A 128 -5.55 -4.61 4.04
N VAL A 129 -5.51 -4.25 5.33
CA VAL A 129 -6.60 -4.61 6.26
C VAL A 129 -7.95 -4.10 5.75
N GLY A 130 -7.96 -2.89 5.18
CA GLY A 130 -9.06 -2.37 4.38
C GLY A 130 -10.34 -1.97 5.13
N ILE A 131 -10.36 -2.06 6.46
CA ILE A 131 -11.47 -1.61 7.31
C ILE A 131 -11.45 -0.10 7.42
N ILE A 132 -12.61 0.52 7.24
CA ILE A 132 -12.80 1.96 7.38
C ILE A 132 -13.71 2.24 8.57
N VAL A 133 -13.30 3.19 9.39
CA VAL A 133 -14.10 3.70 10.49
C VAL A 133 -14.17 5.22 10.37
N LEU A 134 -15.36 5.80 10.41
CA LEU A 134 -15.58 7.24 10.34
C LEU A 134 -16.43 7.72 11.52
N ASP A 135 -16.04 8.85 12.11
CA ASP A 135 -16.83 9.52 13.15
C ASP A 135 -18.17 10.05 12.61
N SER A 136 -18.21 10.45 11.34
CA SER A 136 -19.40 10.99 10.69
C SER A 136 -20.45 9.93 10.37
N THR A 137 -20.10 8.64 10.40
CA THR A 137 -21.03 7.55 10.09
C THR A 137 -21.95 7.26 11.29
N PRO A 138 -23.28 7.35 11.15
CA PRO A 138 -24.21 7.07 12.25
C PRO A 138 -24.15 5.60 12.71
N LYS A 139 -24.33 5.36 14.01
CA LYS A 139 -24.47 3.99 14.54
C LYS A 139 -25.55 3.20 13.82
N GLY A 140 -25.26 1.94 13.49
CA GLY A 140 -26.12 1.03 12.75
C GLY A 140 -26.17 1.26 11.24
N ASN A 141 -25.40 2.23 10.70
CA ASN A 141 -25.31 2.43 9.26
C ASN A 141 -24.32 1.44 8.63
N PHE A 142 -24.86 0.30 8.20
CA PHE A 142 -24.12 -0.74 7.48
C PHE A 142 -24.40 -0.73 5.97
N SER A 143 -24.81 0.41 5.41
CA SER A 143 -25.18 0.52 3.99
C SER A 143 -24.03 0.27 3.01
N LYS A 144 -22.80 0.20 3.53
CA LYS A 144 -21.56 0.25 2.80
C LYS A 144 -20.59 -0.84 3.31
N PRO A 145 -20.14 -1.78 2.46
CA PRO A 145 -19.17 -2.82 2.81
C PRO A 145 -17.89 -2.29 3.44
N GLY A 146 -17.46 -2.86 4.58
CA GLY A 146 -16.21 -2.52 5.28
C GLY A 146 -16.16 -1.13 5.91
N LEU A 147 -17.28 -0.39 5.94
CA LEU A 147 -17.40 0.92 6.59
C LEU A 147 -18.19 0.81 7.89
N TYR A 148 -17.65 1.35 8.97
CA TYR A 148 -18.24 1.34 10.30
C TYR A 148 -18.35 2.74 10.89
N SER A 149 -19.38 2.96 11.72
CA SER A 149 -19.33 4.02 12.72
C SER A 149 -18.27 3.70 13.78
N LEU A 150 -17.76 4.72 14.48
CA LEU A 150 -16.87 4.50 15.62
C LEU A 150 -17.49 3.56 16.67
N GLU A 151 -18.76 3.78 17.01
CA GLU A 151 -19.44 2.99 18.05
C GLU A 151 -19.60 1.52 17.66
N ASP A 152 -20.04 1.23 16.43
CA ASP A 152 -20.19 -0.14 15.95
C ASP A 152 -18.84 -0.85 15.85
N PHE A 153 -17.80 -0.14 15.38
CA PHE A 153 -16.45 -0.71 15.33
C PHE A 153 -15.93 -1.06 16.72
N VAL A 154 -16.06 -0.16 17.70
CA VAL A 154 -15.59 -0.41 19.08
C VAL A 154 -16.36 -1.56 19.72
N GLU A 155 -17.68 -1.61 19.57
CA GLU A 155 -18.54 -2.67 20.10
C GLU A 155 -18.17 -4.04 19.53
N LYS A 156 -17.81 -4.09 18.24
CA LYS A 156 -17.56 -5.33 17.50
C LYS A 156 -16.09 -5.61 17.19
N LYS A 157 -15.16 -4.83 17.77
CA LYS A 157 -13.73 -4.85 17.43
C LYS A 157 -13.13 -6.26 17.44
N GLY A 158 -13.48 -7.06 18.45
CA GLY A 158 -12.99 -8.45 18.58
C GLY A 158 -13.53 -9.41 17.50
N GLU A 159 -14.80 -9.24 17.10
CA GLU A 159 -15.42 -10.03 16.02
C GLU A 159 -14.76 -9.70 14.68
N ILE A 160 -14.62 -8.39 14.38
CA ILE A 160 -14.02 -7.88 13.15
C ILE A 160 -12.55 -8.35 13.04
N TYR A 161 -11.79 -8.26 14.14
CA TYR A 161 -10.40 -8.72 14.19
C TYR A 161 -10.27 -10.22 13.92
N SER A 162 -11.09 -11.04 14.60
CA SER A 162 -11.08 -12.50 14.44
C SER A 162 -11.40 -12.88 12.99
N ARG A 163 -12.37 -12.19 12.40
CA ARG A 163 -12.75 -12.40 11.00
C ARG A 163 -11.65 -12.01 10.03
N ALA A 164 -10.98 -10.88 10.23
CA ALA A 164 -9.86 -10.45 9.40
C ALA A 164 -8.72 -11.50 9.39
N ARG A 165 -8.41 -12.08 10.56
CA ARG A 165 -7.40 -13.13 10.69
C ARG A 165 -7.81 -14.43 9.98
N GLU A 166 -9.04 -14.90 10.20
CA GLU A 166 -9.56 -16.09 9.51
C GLU A 166 -9.55 -15.91 8.00
N ARG A 167 -10.00 -14.74 7.54
CA ARG A 167 -10.06 -14.43 6.11
C ARG A 167 -8.67 -14.34 5.48
N PHE A 168 -7.70 -13.74 6.17
CA PHE A 168 -6.32 -13.75 5.70
C PHE A 168 -5.82 -15.19 5.53
N MET A 169 -6.09 -16.10 6.48
CA MET A 169 -5.69 -17.51 6.36
C MET A 169 -6.35 -18.22 5.17
N GLU A 170 -7.64 -17.96 4.89
CA GLU A 170 -8.34 -18.49 3.72
C GLU A 170 -7.68 -18.01 2.41
N LEU A 171 -7.40 -16.71 2.31
CA LEU A 171 -6.77 -16.08 1.15
C LEU A 171 -5.31 -16.51 0.99
N GLU A 172 -4.55 -16.64 2.08
CA GLU A 172 -3.18 -17.14 2.10
C GLU A 172 -3.12 -18.58 1.54
N LYS A 173 -4.06 -19.44 1.93
CA LYS A 173 -4.17 -20.80 1.40
C LYS A 173 -4.48 -20.79 -0.10
N LEU A 174 -5.39 -19.92 -0.55
CA LEU A 174 -5.72 -19.76 -1.96
C LEU A 174 -4.50 -19.29 -2.76
N ALA A 175 -3.82 -18.23 -2.30
CA ALA A 175 -2.61 -17.69 -2.91
C ALA A 175 -1.51 -18.77 -3.00
N SER A 176 -1.24 -19.47 -1.90
CA SER A 176 -0.23 -20.53 -1.83
C SER A 176 -0.54 -21.67 -2.83
N SER A 177 -1.81 -22.09 -2.94
CA SER A 177 -2.22 -23.12 -3.90
C SER A 177 -1.98 -22.74 -5.37
N LYS A 178 -1.79 -21.44 -5.61
CA LYS A 178 -1.51 -20.87 -6.93
C LYS A 178 -0.05 -20.49 -7.08
N GLY A 179 0.83 -20.68 -6.10
CA GLY A 179 2.25 -20.27 -6.13
C GLY A 179 2.46 -18.78 -5.83
N LEU A 180 1.56 -18.16 -5.10
CA LEU A 180 1.63 -16.75 -4.69
C LEU A 180 1.79 -16.67 -3.18
N ARG A 181 2.37 -15.56 -2.71
CA ARG A 181 2.46 -15.23 -1.29
C ARG A 181 1.54 -14.06 -0.98
N LEU A 182 0.77 -14.15 0.09
CA LEU A 182 -0.05 -13.04 0.58
C LEU A 182 0.70 -12.33 1.71
N ALA A 183 0.79 -11.01 1.68
CA ALA A 183 1.46 -10.24 2.73
C ALA A 183 0.75 -8.90 2.96
N ILE A 184 0.42 -8.55 4.21
CA ILE A 184 -0.33 -7.31 4.50
C ILE A 184 0.61 -6.11 4.47
N GLU A 185 0.21 -5.06 3.78
CA GLU A 185 0.91 -3.78 3.79
C GLU A 185 0.46 -2.89 4.97
N ASN A 186 1.41 -2.17 5.57
CA ASN A 186 1.09 -1.14 6.57
C ASN A 186 0.69 0.18 5.90
N ALA A 187 -0.56 0.60 6.04
CA ALA A 187 -1.11 1.75 5.31
C ALA A 187 -1.50 2.92 6.23
N TYR A 188 -0.58 3.41 7.08
CA TYR A 188 -0.88 4.46 8.08
C TYR A 188 -1.40 5.78 7.49
N SER A 189 -0.89 6.20 6.33
CA SER A 189 -1.34 7.44 5.67
C SER A 189 -2.65 7.30 4.89
N ALA A 190 -3.11 6.08 4.61
CA ALA A 190 -4.32 5.81 3.82
C ALA A 190 -5.60 6.37 4.47
N VAL A 191 -5.51 6.74 5.75
CA VAL A 191 -6.62 7.41 6.44
C VAL A 191 -6.82 8.86 6.03
N PHE A 192 -5.83 9.53 5.45
CA PHE A 192 -5.93 10.93 5.05
C PHE A 192 -6.38 11.10 3.59
N GLU A 193 -6.71 10.03 2.86
CA GLU A 193 -6.96 10.10 1.43
C GLU A 193 -8.32 10.72 1.04
N ASN A 194 -8.56 10.85 -0.27
CA ASN A 194 -9.86 11.24 -0.81
C ASN A 194 -10.89 10.13 -0.53
N ILE A 195 -11.54 10.25 0.63
CA ILE A 195 -12.53 9.32 1.16
C ILE A 195 -13.70 9.14 0.20
N GLY A 196 -14.14 10.19 -0.50
CA GLY A 196 -15.27 10.12 -1.42
C GLY A 196 -14.93 9.29 -2.66
N TYR A 197 -13.72 9.46 -3.16
CA TYR A 197 -13.13 8.62 -4.19
C TYR A 197 -13.02 7.21 -3.64
N TRP A 198 -12.12 6.85 -2.73
CA TRP A 198 -11.88 5.44 -2.42
C TRP A 198 -13.05 4.72 -1.74
N GLN A 199 -13.86 5.46 -0.98
CA GLN A 199 -14.83 4.89 -0.04
C GLN A 199 -16.28 5.14 -0.47
N GLY A 200 -16.54 5.90 -1.54
CA GLY A 200 -17.89 6.06 -2.11
C GLY A 200 -18.91 6.64 -1.12
N VAL A 201 -18.43 7.53 -0.25
CA VAL A 201 -19.22 8.37 0.64
C VAL A 201 -19.24 9.81 0.10
N SER A 202 -20.14 10.65 0.59
CA SER A 202 -20.30 12.02 0.08
C SER A 202 -19.15 12.96 0.43
N GLU A 203 -18.33 12.61 1.42
CA GLU A 203 -17.20 13.42 1.87
C GLU A 203 -16.01 13.23 0.94
N GLU A 204 -15.66 14.25 0.14
CA GLU A 204 -14.52 14.17 -0.79
C GLU A 204 -13.19 14.01 -0.05
N PHE A 205 -13.04 14.57 1.15
CA PHE A 205 -11.83 14.46 1.96
C PHE A 205 -12.20 14.30 3.43
N GLY A 206 -11.47 13.46 4.15
CA GLY A 206 -11.62 13.29 5.59
C GLY A 206 -10.53 12.39 6.16
N ILE A 207 -10.57 12.18 7.48
CA ILE A 207 -9.68 11.24 8.17
C ILE A 207 -10.46 9.99 8.56
N GLY A 208 -10.10 8.86 7.95
CA GLY A 208 -10.43 7.54 8.47
C GLY A 208 -9.80 7.33 9.84
N LEU A 209 -10.45 6.60 10.73
CA LEU A 209 -9.77 6.15 11.95
C LEU A 209 -9.03 4.86 11.62
N GLN A 210 -7.76 4.78 12.04
CA GLN A 210 -6.96 3.57 11.80
C GLN A 210 -7.57 2.36 12.50
N ALA A 211 -7.70 1.27 11.77
CA ALA A 211 -8.11 -0.02 12.28
C ALA A 211 -7.01 -1.04 11.99
N PHE A 212 -6.48 -1.66 13.04
CA PHE A 212 -5.52 -2.78 12.98
C PHE A 212 -4.27 -2.56 12.13
N ASN A 213 -3.85 -1.31 11.93
CA ASN A 213 -2.62 -0.96 11.21
C ASN A 213 -1.38 -0.96 12.11
N ASP A 214 -1.52 -1.16 13.42
CA ASP A 214 -0.39 -1.30 14.33
C ASP A 214 0.38 -2.61 14.10
N ILE A 215 1.69 -2.63 14.41
CA ILE A 215 2.55 -3.79 14.11
C ILE A 215 2.06 -5.08 14.77
N SER A 216 1.46 -4.99 15.95
CA SER A 216 0.99 -6.18 16.67
C SER A 216 -0.22 -6.82 15.98
N SER A 217 -1.17 -5.98 15.53
CA SER A 217 -2.34 -6.41 14.77
C SER A 217 -1.93 -6.95 13.40
N LEU A 218 -1.10 -6.22 12.66
CA LEU A 218 -0.63 -6.62 11.34
C LEU A 218 0.09 -7.98 11.41
N ARG A 219 0.99 -8.16 12.38
CA ARG A 219 1.71 -9.43 12.58
C ARG A 219 0.79 -10.59 12.92
N ASP A 220 -0.19 -10.41 13.81
CA ASP A 220 -1.09 -11.52 14.18
C ASP A 220 -2.02 -11.92 13.04
N ILE A 221 -2.65 -10.93 12.38
CA ILE A 221 -3.57 -11.16 11.25
C ILE A 221 -2.83 -11.84 10.09
N SER A 222 -1.65 -11.32 9.72
CA SER A 222 -0.87 -11.82 8.59
C SER A 222 0.02 -13.02 8.89
N ARG A 223 0.10 -13.42 10.18
CA ARG A 223 1.06 -14.42 10.69
C ARG A 223 2.52 -14.06 10.38
N GLY A 224 2.81 -12.76 10.33
CA GLY A 224 4.13 -12.21 10.07
C GLY A 224 4.49 -12.09 8.58
N ASN A 225 3.53 -12.23 7.66
CA ASN A 225 3.76 -11.94 6.25
C ASN A 225 3.42 -10.47 5.96
N LEU A 226 4.43 -9.60 5.86
CA LEU A 226 4.22 -8.16 5.69
C LEU A 226 4.80 -7.63 4.38
N VAL A 227 4.16 -6.61 3.83
CA VAL A 227 4.80 -5.64 2.95
C VAL A 227 5.10 -4.42 3.79
N PHE A 228 6.37 -4.03 3.87
CA PHE A 228 6.75 -2.86 4.64
C PHE A 228 6.76 -1.63 3.75
N ASP A 229 5.70 -0.85 3.86
CA ASP A 229 5.66 0.47 3.26
C ASP A 229 6.38 1.46 4.18
N LEU A 230 7.62 1.75 3.83
CA LEU A 230 8.45 2.69 4.59
C LEU A 230 7.86 4.09 4.55
N GLY A 231 7.18 4.41 3.45
CA GLY A 231 6.59 5.69 3.25
C GLY A 231 5.42 5.95 4.21
N HIS A 232 4.40 5.09 4.16
CA HIS A 232 3.29 5.12 5.08
C HIS A 232 3.76 5.09 6.54
N PHE A 233 4.78 4.28 6.85
CA PHE A 233 5.37 4.27 8.19
C PHE A 233 6.00 5.62 8.57
N ALA A 234 6.80 6.25 7.71
CA ALA A 234 7.40 7.56 8.02
C ALA A 234 6.34 8.66 8.20
N ALA A 235 5.31 8.65 7.34
CA ALA A 235 4.21 9.61 7.38
C ALA A 235 3.35 9.53 8.66
N MET A 236 3.40 8.41 9.40
CA MET A 236 2.71 8.29 10.68
C MET A 236 3.09 9.42 11.66
N LYS A 237 4.32 9.95 11.58
CA LYS A 237 4.84 10.97 12.48
C LYS A 237 4.14 12.32 12.33
N GLU A 238 3.54 12.55 11.17
CA GLU A 238 2.77 13.77 10.89
C GLU A 238 1.31 13.66 11.34
N ILE A 239 0.81 12.45 11.64
CA ILE A 239 -0.58 12.23 12.05
C ILE A 239 -0.97 13.07 13.28
N PRO A 240 -0.18 13.11 14.38
CA PRO A 240 -0.49 13.98 15.52
C PRO A 240 -0.62 15.45 15.15
N ILE A 241 0.31 15.94 14.30
CA ILE A 241 0.33 17.32 13.84
C ILE A 241 -0.92 17.63 13.01
N ARG A 242 -1.35 16.71 12.12
CA ARG A 242 -2.57 16.91 11.33
C ARG A 242 -3.82 16.92 12.18
N TYR A 243 -3.93 16.07 13.20
CA TYR A 243 -5.05 16.11 14.13
C TYR A 243 -5.11 17.44 14.89
N GLU A 244 -3.96 18.00 15.29
CA GLU A 244 -3.92 19.32 15.95
C GLU A 244 -4.30 20.47 14.98
N GLN A 245 -3.82 20.41 13.73
CA GLN A 245 -4.16 21.39 12.68
C GLN A 245 -5.66 21.40 12.35
N ASN A 246 -6.35 20.28 12.55
CA ASN A 246 -7.78 20.09 12.21
C ASN A 246 -8.65 19.87 13.45
N LYS A 247 -8.22 20.33 14.63
CA LYS A 247 -8.93 20.08 15.90
C LYS A 247 -10.37 20.61 15.96
N ASP A 248 -10.70 21.58 15.11
CA ASP A 248 -12.06 22.10 14.96
C ASP A 248 -13.01 21.12 14.24
N ILE A 249 -12.45 20.12 13.54
CA ILE A 249 -13.18 19.16 12.72
C ILE A 249 -13.06 17.74 13.29
N ILE A 250 -11.89 17.38 13.79
CA ILE A 250 -11.60 16.03 14.26
C ILE A 250 -10.89 16.05 15.62
N GLN A 251 -11.21 15.07 16.47
CA GLN A 251 -10.59 14.89 17.77
C GLN A 251 -9.82 13.57 17.82
N PRO A 252 -8.63 13.52 18.44
CA PRO A 252 -7.82 12.31 18.50
C PRO A 252 -8.46 11.19 19.32
N GLY A 253 -9.38 11.52 20.23
CA GLY A 253 -10.05 10.54 21.09
C GLY A 253 -10.78 9.43 20.31
N SER A 254 -11.27 9.70 19.11
CA SER A 254 -11.88 8.70 18.24
C SER A 254 -10.86 7.70 17.69
N LEU A 255 -9.72 8.18 17.19
CA LEU A 255 -8.60 7.34 16.77
C LEU A 255 -8.07 6.50 17.95
N PHE A 256 -7.97 7.12 19.12
CA PHE A 256 -7.49 6.45 20.33
C PHE A 256 -8.43 5.30 20.74
N LYS A 257 -9.75 5.48 20.59
CA LYS A 257 -10.73 4.41 20.81
C LYS A 257 -10.57 3.26 19.82
N THR A 258 -10.41 3.53 18.51
CA THR A 258 -10.24 2.45 17.53
C THR A 258 -8.97 1.66 17.77
N LEU A 259 -7.89 2.32 18.21
CA LEU A 259 -6.61 1.68 18.51
C LEU A 259 -6.53 1.13 19.95
N SER A 260 -7.50 1.43 20.82
CA SER A 260 -7.44 1.11 22.25
C SER A 260 -6.15 1.61 22.90
N ILE A 261 -5.95 2.92 22.80
CA ILE A 261 -4.84 3.68 23.39
C ILE A 261 -5.38 4.94 24.09
N GLY A 262 -4.53 5.59 24.89
CA GLY A 262 -4.86 6.84 25.59
C GLY A 262 -4.10 8.08 25.12
N SER A 263 -3.04 7.94 24.33
CA SER A 263 -2.16 9.07 23.98
C SER A 263 -1.40 8.89 22.65
N TRP A 264 -0.75 9.95 22.19
CA TRP A 264 0.13 9.91 21.02
C TRP A 264 1.41 9.11 21.26
N GLU A 265 1.93 9.09 22.49
CA GLU A 265 3.06 8.23 22.85
C GLU A 265 2.69 6.75 22.73
N GLU A 266 1.48 6.37 23.15
CA GLU A 266 0.98 5.02 22.94
C GLU A 266 0.72 4.71 21.45
N PHE A 267 0.29 5.70 20.67
CA PHE A 267 0.16 5.57 19.21
C PHE A 267 1.51 5.23 18.56
N GLU A 268 2.56 6.01 18.87
CA GLU A 268 3.90 5.78 18.35
C GLU A 268 4.45 4.42 18.80
N ALA A 269 4.28 4.08 20.08
CA ALA A 269 4.69 2.78 20.61
C ALA A 269 3.98 1.60 19.92
N LYS A 270 2.68 1.73 19.60
CA LYS A 270 1.92 0.68 18.90
C LYS A 270 2.32 0.54 17.44
N ALA A 271 2.72 1.61 16.78
CA ALA A 271 3.15 1.50 15.38
C ALA A 271 4.46 0.70 15.22
N GLY A 272 5.28 0.65 16.28
CA GLY A 272 6.53 -0.08 16.30
C GLY A 272 7.69 0.69 15.67
N ARG A 273 8.78 -0.01 15.39
CA ARG A 273 10.01 0.52 14.79
C ARG A 273 10.29 -0.19 13.48
N VAL A 274 11.08 0.43 12.60
CA VAL A 274 11.50 -0.17 11.32
C VAL A 274 12.07 -1.58 11.52
N GLU A 275 12.89 -1.77 12.56
CA GLU A 275 13.49 -3.05 12.90
C GLU A 275 12.47 -4.15 13.24
N ASP A 276 11.26 -3.79 13.66
CA ASP A 276 10.18 -4.74 13.91
C ASP A 276 9.58 -5.26 12.59
N TYR A 277 9.61 -4.48 11.50
CA TYR A 277 9.05 -4.86 10.19
C TYR A 277 10.04 -5.64 9.32
N LEU A 278 11.32 -5.24 9.30
CA LEU A 278 12.34 -5.81 8.40
C LEU A 278 12.42 -7.35 8.42
N PRO A 279 12.33 -8.07 9.56
CA PRO A 279 12.40 -9.53 9.57
C PRO A 279 11.19 -10.24 8.95
N MET A 280 10.04 -9.55 8.87
CA MET A 280 8.75 -10.06 8.40
C MET A 280 8.41 -9.60 6.97
N ALA A 281 9.21 -8.71 6.41
CA ALA A 281 8.96 -8.13 5.10
C ALA A 281 9.22 -9.14 3.96
N HIS A 282 8.26 -9.23 3.04
CA HIS A 282 8.35 -9.94 1.77
C HIS A 282 8.48 -9.02 0.57
N ALA A 283 8.15 -7.74 0.75
CA ALA A 283 8.37 -6.67 -0.19
C ALA A 283 8.50 -5.36 0.58
N PHE A 284 9.03 -4.34 -0.08
CA PHE A 284 9.09 -2.98 0.44
C PHE A 284 8.41 -2.03 -0.52
N HIS A 285 7.72 -1.03 0.00
CA HIS A 285 7.42 0.18 -0.76
C HIS A 285 8.30 1.31 -0.25
N VAL A 286 8.79 2.13 -1.19
CA VAL A 286 9.58 3.32 -0.90
C VAL A 286 9.03 4.49 -1.71
N SER A 287 8.97 5.64 -1.06
CA SER A 287 8.54 6.89 -1.65
C SER A 287 9.04 8.06 -0.82
N ALA A 288 9.23 9.22 -1.45
CA ALA A 288 9.45 10.49 -0.79
C ALA A 288 8.17 10.81 -0.01
N GLN A 289 8.23 10.71 1.30
CA GLN A 289 7.08 11.00 2.13
C GLN A 289 7.15 12.38 2.67
N ASP A 290 6.10 13.11 2.36
CA ASP A 290 5.97 14.50 2.68
C ASP A 290 4.62 14.76 3.35
N GLY A 291 4.41 14.03 4.44
CA GLY A 291 3.32 14.27 5.36
C GLY A 291 1.95 14.13 4.70
N LEU A 292 1.61 12.89 4.38
CA LEU A 292 0.26 12.40 4.06
C LEU A 292 -0.24 12.82 2.67
N GLY A 293 0.34 12.22 1.63
CA GLY A 293 -0.33 11.40 0.59
C GLY A 293 -1.57 11.88 -0.18
N ILE A 294 -2.09 13.09 0.02
CA ILE A 294 -3.30 13.51 -0.69
C ILE A 294 -2.91 14.20 -1.98
N ARG A 295 -3.45 13.69 -3.09
CA ARG A 295 -3.36 14.33 -4.42
C ARG A 295 -4.24 15.59 -4.49
N VAL A 296 -4.08 16.51 -3.54
CA VAL A 296 -4.65 17.85 -3.60
C VAL A 296 -3.65 18.75 -4.32
N PRO A 297 -4.09 19.61 -5.24
CA PRO A 297 -3.24 20.67 -5.76
C PRO A 297 -2.62 21.51 -4.63
N GLN A 298 -1.31 21.76 -4.76
CA GLN A 298 -0.52 22.50 -3.77
C GLN A 298 -1.16 23.86 -3.43
N GLY A 299 -1.13 24.22 -2.15
CA GLY A 299 -1.50 25.57 -1.69
C GLY A 299 -3.00 25.84 -1.56
N LEU A 300 -3.87 24.89 -1.91
CA LEU A 300 -5.30 24.93 -1.59
C LEU A 300 -5.52 24.83 -0.08
N GLU A 301 -6.62 25.39 0.42
CA GLU A 301 -6.99 25.29 1.85
C GLU A 301 -7.08 23.84 2.31
N ILE A 302 -7.66 22.97 1.47
CA ILE A 302 -7.77 21.54 1.76
C ILE A 302 -6.39 20.86 1.76
N GLY A 303 -5.47 21.26 0.89
CA GLY A 303 -4.09 20.76 0.89
C GLY A 303 -3.31 21.20 2.14
N ARG A 304 -3.53 22.42 2.61
CA ARG A 304 -2.91 22.90 3.87
C ARG A 304 -3.42 22.13 5.09
N ARG A 305 -4.70 21.78 5.09
CA ARG A 305 -5.36 21.06 6.19
C ARG A 305 -4.96 19.60 6.25
N TRP A 306 -4.97 18.91 5.12
CA TRP A 306 -4.88 17.45 5.10
C TRP A 306 -3.54 16.92 4.55
N GLY A 307 -2.71 17.78 3.95
CA GLY A 307 -1.50 17.42 3.20
C GLY A 307 -1.70 17.65 1.70
N ASP A 308 -0.66 18.10 1.01
CA ASP A 308 -0.67 18.33 -0.44
C ASP A 308 0.49 17.64 -1.18
N GLY A 309 1.25 16.81 -0.45
CA GLY A 309 2.38 16.10 -1.01
C GLY A 309 3.50 17.04 -1.47
N THR A 310 3.89 18.02 -0.65
CA THR A 310 5.01 18.93 -0.95
C THR A 310 5.96 19.27 0.22
N GLY A 311 5.85 18.57 1.35
CA GLY A 311 6.79 18.62 2.48
C GLY A 311 8.16 17.92 2.25
N PRO A 312 9.06 17.96 3.24
CA PRO A 312 10.36 17.27 3.16
C PRO A 312 10.21 15.75 3.35
N ASP A 313 11.12 14.97 2.77
CA ASP A 313 11.20 13.53 3.03
C ASP A 313 11.44 13.26 4.53
N LEU A 314 10.53 12.52 5.14
CA LEU A 314 10.54 12.17 6.57
C LEU A 314 11.44 10.96 6.89
N THR A 315 11.93 10.26 5.87
CA THR A 315 12.74 9.04 6.01
C THR A 315 14.24 9.36 6.05
N PRO A 316 14.96 9.05 7.14
CA PRO A 316 16.41 9.21 7.18
C PRO A 316 17.12 8.26 6.19
N MET A 317 18.22 8.71 5.57
CA MET A 317 18.99 7.88 4.62
C MET A 317 19.44 6.53 5.17
N GLU A 318 19.81 6.46 6.45
CA GLU A 318 20.17 5.20 7.10
C GLU A 318 19.04 4.15 6.98
N THR A 319 17.79 4.59 7.03
CA THR A 319 16.62 3.71 6.94
C THR A 319 16.46 3.16 5.53
N TYR A 320 16.62 4.00 4.50
CA TYR A 320 16.67 3.53 3.11
C TYR A 320 17.80 2.53 2.93
N HIS A 321 18.98 2.77 3.51
CA HIS A 321 20.10 1.83 3.43
C HIS A 321 19.77 0.47 4.05
N LYS A 322 19.14 0.45 5.25
CA LYS A 322 18.67 -0.79 5.89
C LYS A 322 17.67 -1.56 5.02
N VAL A 323 16.73 -0.85 4.38
CA VAL A 323 15.77 -1.45 3.45
C VAL A 323 16.47 -2.02 2.21
N LEU A 324 17.39 -1.27 1.60
CA LEU A 324 18.14 -1.74 0.43
C LEU A 324 19.04 -2.94 0.76
N ASP A 325 19.71 -2.95 1.92
CA ASP A 325 20.48 -4.10 2.40
C ASP A 325 19.59 -5.34 2.51
N LYS A 326 18.43 -5.18 3.16
CA LYS A 326 17.49 -6.27 3.37
C LYS A 326 16.90 -6.76 2.05
N ALA A 327 16.57 -5.85 1.14
CA ALA A 327 16.04 -6.17 -0.18
C ALA A 327 17.06 -6.94 -1.02
N ILE A 328 18.30 -6.46 -1.09
CA ILE A 328 19.36 -7.10 -1.88
C ILE A 328 19.73 -8.47 -1.30
N SER A 329 19.98 -8.55 0.01
CA SER A 329 20.41 -9.80 0.66
C SER A 329 19.39 -10.94 0.58
N ASN A 330 18.10 -10.61 0.52
CA ASN A 330 17.02 -11.59 0.46
C ASN A 330 16.34 -11.66 -0.92
N GLY A 331 16.79 -10.88 -1.91
CA GLY A 331 16.15 -10.79 -3.22
C GLY A 331 14.69 -10.29 -3.17
N LEU A 332 14.36 -9.39 -2.25
CA LEU A 332 13.00 -8.88 -2.08
C LEU A 332 12.73 -7.69 -3.03
N PRO A 333 11.52 -7.58 -3.59
CA PRO A 333 11.14 -6.46 -4.43
C PRO A 333 10.98 -5.17 -3.62
N VAL A 334 11.34 -4.06 -4.24
CA VAL A 334 11.19 -2.69 -3.73
C VAL A 334 10.34 -1.90 -4.73
N ALA A 335 9.07 -1.69 -4.42
CA ALA A 335 8.18 -0.86 -5.22
C ALA A 335 8.45 0.62 -4.95
N VAL A 336 8.57 1.41 -6.01
CA VAL A 336 8.75 2.86 -5.93
C VAL A 336 7.40 3.52 -6.17
N GLU A 337 6.87 4.18 -5.15
CA GLU A 337 5.52 4.74 -5.12
C GLU A 337 5.52 6.27 -5.07
N GLU A 338 6.35 6.88 -5.91
CA GLU A 338 6.33 8.34 -6.08
C GLU A 338 4.96 8.81 -6.59
N PRO A 339 4.57 10.07 -6.32
CA PRO A 339 3.39 10.69 -6.93
C PRO A 339 3.64 10.96 -8.43
N PHE A 340 3.68 9.90 -9.23
CA PHE A 340 4.00 9.97 -10.66
C PHE A 340 3.00 10.88 -11.39
N SER A 341 3.54 11.75 -12.25
CA SER A 341 2.70 12.39 -13.26
C SER A 341 2.21 11.32 -14.24
N PHE A 342 0.89 11.16 -14.36
CA PHE A 342 0.29 10.30 -15.39
C PHE A 342 0.06 11.03 -16.71
N LYS A 343 0.40 12.33 -16.80
CA LYS A 343 0.16 13.18 -17.98
C LYS A 343 1.28 14.24 -18.13
N PRO A 344 2.37 13.97 -18.88
CA PRO A 344 2.73 12.67 -19.48
C PRO A 344 3.35 11.71 -18.47
N LEU A 345 3.10 10.41 -18.63
CA LEU A 345 3.75 9.35 -17.84
C LEU A 345 5.22 9.19 -18.27
N THR A 346 6.17 9.45 -17.36
CA THR A 346 7.61 9.38 -17.67
C THR A 346 8.47 8.66 -16.64
N TYR A 347 7.94 8.42 -15.43
CA TYR A 347 8.65 7.85 -14.29
C TYR A 347 9.93 8.60 -13.88
N ILE A 348 10.10 9.86 -14.28
CA ILE A 348 11.29 10.64 -13.93
C ILE A 348 11.38 10.92 -12.43
N GLU A 349 10.24 10.89 -11.74
CA GLU A 349 10.12 11.02 -10.30
C GLU A 349 10.89 9.89 -9.59
N ALA A 350 10.79 8.64 -10.09
CA ALA A 350 11.55 7.52 -9.55
C ALA A 350 13.06 7.73 -9.70
N ASP A 351 13.52 8.28 -10.83
CA ASP A 351 14.94 8.57 -11.04
C ASP A 351 15.45 9.61 -10.02
N ARG A 352 14.70 10.70 -9.84
CA ARG A 352 15.03 11.79 -8.90
C ARG A 352 15.02 11.34 -7.44
N PHE A 353 14.08 10.45 -7.10
CA PHE A 353 13.97 9.88 -5.78
C PHE A 353 15.12 8.91 -5.47
N LEU A 354 15.41 7.98 -6.40
CA LEU A 354 16.40 6.93 -6.19
C LEU A 354 17.84 7.41 -6.29
N GLU A 355 18.15 8.37 -7.16
CA GLU A 355 19.52 8.85 -7.37
C GLU A 355 20.25 9.26 -6.07
N PRO A 356 19.72 10.16 -5.22
CA PRO A 356 20.39 10.52 -3.98
C PRO A 356 20.51 9.36 -2.99
N ILE A 357 19.54 8.44 -2.97
CA ILE A 357 19.56 7.24 -2.13
C ILE A 357 20.71 6.31 -2.58
N LEU A 358 20.79 6.00 -3.88
CA LEU A 358 21.82 5.12 -4.44
C LEU A 358 23.21 5.74 -4.27
N MET A 359 23.36 7.04 -4.51
CA MET A 359 24.61 7.77 -4.29
C MET A 359 25.07 7.68 -2.84
N SER A 360 24.17 7.89 -1.87
CA SER A 360 24.49 7.79 -0.45
C SER A 360 24.83 6.35 -0.04
N TYR A 361 24.07 5.38 -0.57
CA TYR A 361 24.22 3.96 -0.30
C TYR A 361 25.60 3.41 -0.68
N VAL A 362 26.17 3.87 -1.79
CA VAL A 362 27.47 3.37 -2.26
C VAL A 362 28.63 4.07 -1.55
N ASN A 363 28.46 5.32 -1.15
CA ASN A 363 29.47 6.06 -0.41
C ASN A 363 29.65 5.60 1.05
N ARG A 364 28.71 4.84 1.62
CA ARG A 364 28.90 4.21 2.95
C ARG A 364 29.85 3.01 2.91
N THR A 365 30.03 2.41 1.73
CA THR A 365 30.81 1.17 1.53
C THR A 365 32.26 1.45 1.14
N LYS A 366 32.61 2.72 0.93
CA LYS A 366 33.97 3.23 0.74
C LYS A 366 34.46 3.83 2.04
#